data_AF-A0A662UH45-F1
#
_entry.id   AF-A0A662UH45-F1
#
_cell.length_a   1.000
_cell.length_b   1.000
_cell.length_c   1.000
_cell.angle_alpha   90.00
_cell.angle_beta   90.00
_cell.angle_gamma   90.00
#
_symmetry.space_group_name_H-M   'P 1'
#
loop_
_entity.id
_entity.type
_entity.pdbx_description
1 polymer ?
#
loop_
_entity_poly.entity_id
_entity_poly.type
_entity_poly.pdbx_seq_one_letter_code
_entity_poly.pdbx_strand_id
1 'polypeptide(L)'
;MSSDFYTKPITASKNRRLLERLKELAKRTSNQYALYYYLYTTGKATLYQLFRVYNEIAGRRVRLATLRKQLKILEERYKVIRKVEEYYIPLIPPEELLPAINIKRAKAGKKGALKRILHLHRKPEQLQVPKNLAYYISRVYEEAQELLKRGDRTVALDLLVHTYLPLRENEVLWIWRGNEFIYWDNKTRTFRCLYSEELSKLLEKLGYTEGVMTWHILGHERAAKIIKRLFGKGCLDWPWSRSIAYGLMLLGILKGGNNYRIEVLYRENHLYFILRNYYTGYLINEYTIKWNHEKLPPPLTKEKPHYKGLALGVPHTNPKNDENYFSRW
;
A
#
# COMPACT_ATOMS: atom_id res chain seq x y z
N MET A 1 3.53 -42.81 -7.48
CA MET A 1 4.93 -42.38 -7.29
C MET A 1 5.15 -42.04 -5.81
N SER A 2 6.09 -42.73 -5.16
CA SER A 2 6.27 -42.77 -3.70
C SER A 2 6.69 -41.43 -3.08
N SER A 3 6.24 -41.18 -1.84
CA SER A 3 6.47 -40.02 -0.97
C SER A 3 7.92 -39.81 -0.54
N ASP A 4 8.82 -40.75 -0.84
CA ASP A 4 10.14 -40.83 -0.20
C ASP A 4 11.30 -40.25 -1.01
N PHE A 5 11.05 -39.68 -2.18
CA PHE A 5 12.08 -39.00 -2.99
C PHE A 5 12.33 -37.52 -2.61
N TYR A 6 11.63 -36.99 -1.59
CA TYR A 6 11.53 -35.55 -1.32
C TYR A 6 12.42 -34.99 -0.20
N THR A 7 13.36 -35.77 0.36
CA THR A 7 14.04 -35.46 1.64
C THR A 7 15.57 -35.44 1.60
N LYS A 8 16.23 -35.24 0.46
CA LYS A 8 17.68 -34.98 0.51
C LYS A 8 17.96 -33.54 0.97
N PRO A 9 18.72 -33.29 2.06
CA PRO A 9 19.19 -31.96 2.42
C PRO A 9 20.22 -31.48 1.37
N ILE A 10 20.35 -30.16 1.21
CA ILE A 10 21.36 -29.58 0.32
C ILE A 10 22.72 -29.67 1.03
N THR A 11 23.47 -30.74 0.79
CA THR A 11 24.82 -30.98 1.32
C THR A 11 25.88 -30.27 0.47
N ALA A 12 26.07 -28.97 0.72
CA ALA A 12 27.30 -28.26 0.36
C ALA A 12 27.55 -27.14 1.38
N SER A 13 28.79 -26.96 1.85
CA SER A 13 29.16 -26.00 2.92
C SER A 13 28.70 -24.56 2.63
N LYS A 14 28.75 -24.13 1.35
CA LYS A 14 28.27 -22.84 0.85
C LYS A 14 26.76 -22.65 1.04
N ASN A 15 25.98 -23.74 0.93
CA ASN A 15 24.53 -23.73 1.10
C ASN A 15 24.12 -23.72 2.58
N ARG A 16 24.94 -24.27 3.49
CA ARG A 16 24.67 -24.25 4.94
C ARG A 16 24.79 -22.83 5.51
N ARG A 17 25.83 -22.07 5.13
CA ARG A 17 25.99 -20.67 5.56
C ARG A 17 24.87 -19.77 5.05
N LEU A 18 24.47 -19.94 3.79
CA LEU A 18 23.33 -19.23 3.22
C LEU A 18 22.04 -19.58 3.98
N LEU A 19 21.80 -20.86 4.25
CA LEU A 19 20.59 -21.29 4.95
C LEU A 19 20.49 -20.72 6.38
N GLU A 20 21.59 -20.73 7.14
CA GLU A 20 21.59 -20.12 8.48
C GLU A 20 21.32 -18.62 8.43
N ARG A 21 21.90 -17.91 7.44
CA ARG A 21 21.58 -16.50 7.19
C ARG A 21 20.11 -16.31 6.85
N LEU A 22 19.51 -17.18 6.05
CA LEU A 22 18.08 -17.11 5.70
C LEU A 22 17.17 -17.35 6.91
N LYS A 23 17.53 -18.30 7.79
CA LYS A 23 16.81 -18.55 9.05
C LYS A 23 16.89 -17.32 9.97
N GLU A 24 18.07 -16.72 10.09
CA GLU A 24 18.26 -15.50 10.88
C GLU A 24 17.47 -14.32 10.31
N LEU A 25 17.54 -14.11 8.99
CA LEU A 25 16.73 -13.11 8.29
C LEU A 25 15.24 -13.32 8.55
N ALA A 26 14.75 -14.57 8.48
CA ALA A 26 13.35 -14.88 8.73
C ALA A 26 12.91 -14.58 10.18
N LYS A 27 13.79 -14.80 11.17
CA LYS A 27 13.53 -14.43 12.57
C LYS A 27 13.42 -12.91 12.75
N ARG A 28 14.35 -12.16 12.15
CA ARG A 28 14.39 -10.70 12.21
C ARG A 28 13.21 -10.07 11.44
N THR A 29 12.91 -10.57 10.25
CA THR A 29 11.89 -10.03 9.33
C THR A 29 10.72 -11.01 9.15
N SER A 30 10.73 -11.83 8.10
CA SER A 30 9.71 -12.83 7.80
C SER A 30 10.24 -13.94 6.88
N ASN A 31 9.59 -15.11 6.90
CA ASN A 31 9.90 -16.19 5.95
C ASN A 31 9.71 -15.77 4.49
N GLN A 32 8.78 -14.85 4.20
CA GLN A 32 8.56 -14.32 2.85
C GLN A 32 9.75 -13.51 2.36
N TYR A 33 10.29 -12.64 3.23
CA TYR A 33 11.47 -11.84 2.92
C TYR A 33 12.70 -12.73 2.73
N ALA A 34 12.92 -13.69 3.63
CA ALA A 34 14.03 -14.62 3.50
C ALA A 34 13.93 -15.45 2.21
N LEU A 35 12.74 -15.93 1.85
CA LEU A 35 12.54 -16.62 0.57
C LEU A 35 12.85 -15.72 -0.63
N TYR A 36 12.45 -14.45 -0.58
CA TYR A 36 12.78 -13.48 -1.62
C TYR A 36 14.29 -13.22 -1.71
N TYR A 37 14.95 -13.08 -0.56
CA TYR A 37 16.40 -12.91 -0.49
C TYR A 37 17.13 -14.10 -1.12
N TYR A 38 16.71 -15.34 -0.83
CA TYR A 38 17.22 -16.52 -1.50
C TYR A 38 17.06 -16.42 -3.02
N LEU A 39 15.84 -16.14 -3.48
CA LEU A 39 15.55 -16.02 -4.91
C LEU A 39 16.41 -14.94 -5.60
N TYR A 40 16.63 -13.80 -4.93
CA TYR A 40 17.51 -12.74 -5.40
C TYR A 40 18.96 -13.23 -5.55
N THR A 41 19.49 -13.90 -4.52
CA THR A 41 20.86 -14.41 -4.56
C THR A 41 21.09 -15.52 -5.59
N THR A 42 20.07 -16.29 -5.95
CA THR A 42 20.19 -17.35 -6.97
C THR A 42 19.82 -16.88 -8.38
N GLY A 43 19.29 -15.67 -8.55
CA GLY A 43 18.89 -15.08 -9.84
C GLY A 43 17.61 -15.67 -10.45
N LYS A 44 17.34 -16.98 -10.28
CA LYS A 44 16.06 -17.62 -10.57
C LYS A 44 15.91 -18.90 -9.76
N ALA A 45 14.67 -19.37 -9.57
CA ALA A 45 14.42 -20.66 -8.93
C ALA A 45 13.06 -21.25 -9.33
N THR A 46 12.98 -22.58 -9.42
CA THR A 46 11.72 -23.28 -9.66
C THR A 46 10.85 -23.35 -8.39
N LEU A 47 9.56 -23.65 -8.55
CA LEU A 47 8.65 -23.88 -7.42
C LEU A 47 9.18 -24.95 -6.46
N TYR A 48 9.80 -26.00 -6.99
CA TYR A 48 10.37 -27.10 -6.22
C TYR A 48 11.54 -26.65 -5.35
N GLN A 49 12.49 -25.91 -5.93
CA GLN A 49 13.64 -25.37 -5.21
C GLN A 49 13.19 -24.42 -4.09
N LEU A 50 12.24 -23.52 -4.39
CA LEU A 50 11.68 -22.59 -3.41
C LEU A 50 10.93 -23.32 -2.29
N PHE A 51 10.26 -24.44 -2.58
CA PHE A 51 9.57 -25.24 -1.57
C PHE A 51 10.52 -25.91 -0.59
N ARG A 52 11.62 -26.47 -1.08
CA ARG A 52 12.66 -27.04 -0.22
C ARG A 52 13.23 -25.97 0.71
N VAL A 53 13.67 -24.85 0.14
CA VAL A 53 14.26 -23.74 0.91
C VAL A 53 13.25 -23.16 1.91
N TYR A 54 11.98 -23.01 1.53
CA TYR A 54 10.96 -22.49 2.44
C TYR A 54 10.72 -23.39 3.66
N ASN A 55 10.71 -24.71 3.48
CA ASN A 55 10.56 -25.66 4.59
C ASN A 55 11.77 -25.59 5.55
N GLU A 56 12.97 -25.44 5.01
CA GLU A 56 14.20 -25.27 5.79
C GLU A 56 14.21 -23.95 6.58
N ILE A 57 13.82 -22.84 5.96
CA ILE A 57 13.65 -21.54 6.63
C ILE A 57 12.58 -21.63 7.72
N ALA A 58 11.47 -22.31 7.44
CA ALA A 58 10.36 -22.43 8.37
C ALA A 58 10.66 -23.38 9.55
N GLY A 59 11.66 -24.26 9.42
CA GLY A 59 12.00 -25.28 10.41
C GLY A 59 10.90 -26.34 10.62
N ARG A 60 9.97 -26.46 9.66
CA ARG A 60 8.85 -27.42 9.71
C ARG A 60 8.32 -27.70 8.31
N ARG A 61 7.64 -28.84 8.13
CA ARG A 61 6.94 -29.15 6.88
C ARG A 61 5.76 -28.21 6.69
N VAL A 62 5.76 -27.46 5.59
CA VAL A 62 4.68 -26.55 5.20
C VAL A 62 3.96 -27.12 3.98
N ARG A 63 2.65 -26.88 3.86
CA ARG A 63 1.88 -27.24 2.66
C ARG A 63 2.34 -26.40 1.46
N LEU A 64 2.43 -27.01 0.28
CA LEU A 64 2.79 -26.31 -0.98
C LEU A 64 1.88 -25.10 -1.25
N ALA A 65 0.60 -25.18 -0.90
CA ALA A 65 -0.35 -24.08 -1.02
C ALA A 65 0.08 -22.82 -0.23
N THR A 66 0.76 -22.97 0.91
CA THR A 66 1.29 -21.83 1.67
C THR A 66 2.42 -21.14 0.92
N LEU A 67 3.33 -21.89 0.31
CA LEU A 67 4.37 -21.31 -0.54
C LEU A 67 3.76 -20.56 -1.71
N ARG A 68 2.85 -21.20 -2.45
CA ARG A 68 2.16 -20.58 -3.60
C ARG A 68 1.51 -19.26 -3.20
N LYS A 69 0.90 -19.19 -2.01
CA LYS A 69 0.36 -17.94 -1.45
C LYS A 69 1.43 -16.88 -1.19
N GLN A 70 2.58 -17.24 -0.64
CA GLN A 70 3.67 -16.29 -0.43
C GLN A 70 4.22 -15.75 -1.75
N LEU A 71 4.37 -16.61 -2.75
CA LEU A 71 4.81 -16.25 -4.10
C LEU A 71 3.78 -15.35 -4.78
N LYS A 72 2.49 -15.68 -4.70
CA LYS A 72 1.41 -14.84 -5.21
C LYS A 72 1.42 -13.43 -4.60
N ILE A 73 1.71 -13.31 -3.30
CA ILE A 73 1.84 -11.99 -2.66
C ILE A 73 3.07 -11.23 -3.20
N LEU A 74 4.22 -11.89 -3.37
CA LEU A 74 5.43 -11.28 -3.95
C LEU A 74 5.18 -10.83 -5.40
N GLU A 75 4.44 -11.61 -6.17
CA GLU A 75 4.13 -11.36 -7.58
C GLU A 75 3.05 -10.29 -7.75
N GLU A 76 1.90 -10.45 -7.11
CA GLU A 76 0.74 -9.59 -7.39
C GLU A 76 0.71 -8.33 -6.54
N ARG A 77 1.07 -8.43 -5.26
CA ARG A 77 0.96 -7.32 -4.32
C ARG A 77 2.21 -6.46 -4.29
N TYR A 78 3.36 -7.13 -4.25
CA TYR A 78 4.64 -6.45 -4.19
C TYR A 78 5.23 -6.21 -5.57
N LYS A 79 4.86 -6.98 -6.61
CA LYS A 79 5.41 -6.85 -7.97
C LYS A 79 6.93 -7.01 -8.02
N VAL A 80 7.48 -7.83 -7.13
CA VAL A 80 8.93 -8.03 -6.96
C VAL A 80 9.45 -9.34 -7.56
N ILE A 81 8.55 -10.24 -7.97
CA ILE A 81 8.89 -11.44 -8.72
C ILE A 81 8.02 -11.55 -9.97
N ARG A 82 8.53 -12.22 -10.99
CA ARG A 82 7.79 -12.63 -12.18
C ARG A 82 7.98 -14.12 -12.41
N LYS A 83 6.90 -14.84 -12.73
CA LYS A 83 7.00 -16.21 -13.24
C LYS A 83 7.25 -16.19 -14.75
N VAL A 84 8.29 -16.87 -15.21
CA VAL A 84 8.59 -17.12 -16.62
C VAL A 84 8.74 -18.64 -16.77
N GLU A 85 7.84 -19.25 -17.53
CA GLU A 85 7.74 -20.72 -17.65
C GLU A 85 7.63 -21.40 -16.27
N GLU A 86 8.66 -22.12 -15.85
CA GLU A 86 8.76 -22.83 -14.58
C GLU A 86 9.55 -22.07 -13.50
N TYR A 87 10.20 -20.96 -13.86
CA TYR A 87 11.08 -20.20 -12.99
C TYR A 87 10.37 -18.98 -12.42
N TYR A 88 10.67 -18.69 -11.16
CA TYR A 88 10.45 -17.37 -10.57
C TYR A 88 11.73 -16.57 -10.71
N ILE A 89 11.60 -15.29 -11.04
CA ILE A 89 12.71 -14.36 -11.26
C ILE A 89 12.49 -13.13 -10.36
N PRO A 90 13.50 -12.70 -9.58
CA PRO A 90 13.45 -11.49 -8.77
C PRO A 90 13.62 -10.24 -9.66
N LEU A 91 12.91 -9.15 -9.34
CA LEU A 91 12.88 -7.95 -10.17
C LEU A 91 13.58 -6.74 -9.55
N ILE A 92 13.80 -6.71 -8.23
CA ILE A 92 14.42 -5.58 -7.52
C ILE A 92 15.36 -6.08 -6.40
N PRO A 93 16.25 -5.22 -5.88
CA PRO A 93 17.07 -5.56 -4.71
C PRO A 93 16.24 -5.84 -3.43
N PRO A 94 16.63 -6.79 -2.57
CA PRO A 94 15.91 -7.11 -1.34
C PRO A 94 15.80 -5.94 -0.36
N GLU A 95 16.75 -5.02 -0.36
CA GLU A 95 16.78 -3.85 0.53
C GLU A 95 15.57 -2.94 0.28
N GLU A 96 15.08 -2.88 -0.97
CA GLU A 96 13.93 -2.05 -1.36
C GLU A 96 12.59 -2.67 -0.98
N LEU A 97 12.51 -4.00 -0.93
CA LEU A 97 11.31 -4.71 -0.49
C LEU A 97 11.12 -4.62 1.02
N LEU A 98 12.21 -4.54 1.78
CA LEU A 98 12.19 -4.66 3.24
C LEU A 98 11.22 -3.65 3.92
N PRO A 99 11.19 -2.35 3.56
CA PRO A 99 10.24 -1.38 4.13
C PRO A 99 8.78 -1.67 3.80
N ALA A 100 8.50 -2.32 2.66
CA ALA A 100 7.14 -2.63 2.21
C ALA A 100 6.54 -3.89 2.88
N ILE A 101 7.39 -4.76 3.45
CA ILE A 101 6.91 -5.92 4.20
C ILE A 101 6.50 -5.50 5.60
N ASN A 102 5.20 -5.64 5.89
CA ASN A 102 4.69 -5.44 7.23
C ASN A 102 5.09 -6.63 8.13
N ILE A 103 6.27 -6.54 8.75
CA ILE A 103 6.87 -7.57 9.62
C ILE A 103 5.90 -8.01 10.73
N LYS A 104 5.19 -7.06 11.36
CA LYS A 104 4.20 -7.34 12.42
C LYS A 104 3.03 -8.18 11.88
N ARG A 105 2.50 -7.85 10.70
CA ARG A 105 1.40 -8.59 10.06
C ARG A 105 1.84 -9.96 9.53
N ALA A 106 3.06 -10.07 9.02
CA ALA A 106 3.66 -11.34 8.61
C ALA A 106 3.80 -12.31 9.80
N LYS A 107 4.24 -11.80 10.97
CA LYS A 107 4.30 -12.56 12.23
C LYS A 107 2.91 -12.88 12.79
N ALA A 108 1.96 -11.94 12.74
CA ALA A 108 0.57 -12.14 13.18
C ALA A 108 -0.22 -13.14 12.30
N GLY A 109 0.17 -13.32 11.03
CA GLY A 109 -0.38 -14.33 10.13
C GLY A 109 -0.26 -15.76 10.68
N LYS A 110 0.74 -16.04 11.54
CA LYS A 110 0.86 -17.32 12.28
C LYS A 110 -0.28 -17.51 13.30
N LYS A 111 -0.72 -16.45 13.99
CA LYS A 111 -1.84 -16.48 14.94
C LYS A 111 -3.22 -16.45 14.26
N GLY A 112 -3.37 -15.66 13.19
CA GLY A 112 -4.65 -15.53 12.45
C GLY A 112 -5.01 -16.71 11.54
N ALA A 113 -4.07 -17.62 11.25
CA ALA A 113 -4.37 -18.89 10.59
C ALA A 113 -5.16 -19.84 11.50
N LEU A 114 -4.95 -19.76 12.82
CA LEU A 114 -5.68 -20.54 13.83
C LEU A 114 -7.14 -20.08 13.93
N LYS A 115 -7.40 -18.76 13.93
CA LYS A 115 -8.78 -18.20 13.96
C LYS A 115 -9.60 -18.48 12.69
N ARG A 116 -8.94 -18.70 11.54
CA ARG A 116 -9.63 -18.97 10.25
C ARG A 116 -10.15 -20.40 10.12
N ILE A 117 -9.79 -21.30 11.03
CA ILE A 117 -10.35 -22.65 11.09
C ILE A 117 -11.81 -22.62 11.57
N LEU A 118 -12.29 -21.50 12.15
CA LEU A 118 -13.62 -21.41 12.75
C LEU A 118 -14.70 -20.67 11.94
N HIS A 119 -14.40 -20.01 10.82
CA HIS A 119 -15.45 -19.28 10.07
C HIS A 119 -15.27 -19.34 8.54
N LEU A 120 -16.24 -20.01 7.90
CA LEU A 120 -16.40 -20.21 6.45
C LEU A 120 -17.08 -19.01 5.76
N HIS A 121 -16.90 -18.98 4.45
CA HIS A 121 -17.06 -17.85 3.52
C HIS A 121 -18.51 -17.59 3.07
N ARG A 122 -18.83 -16.31 2.77
CA ARG A 122 -19.91 -15.91 1.85
C ARG A 122 -19.35 -15.59 0.46
N LYS A 123 -20.15 -15.83 -0.57
CA LYS A 123 -19.87 -15.55 -1.99
C LYS A 123 -20.25 -14.09 -2.31
N PRO A 124 -19.60 -13.44 -3.30
CA PRO A 124 -19.95 -12.09 -3.71
C PRO A 124 -21.17 -12.10 -4.64
N GLU A 125 -22.21 -11.36 -4.27
CA GLU A 125 -23.30 -10.97 -5.16
C GLU A 125 -22.96 -9.62 -5.82
N GLN A 126 -23.40 -9.45 -7.07
CA GLN A 126 -23.13 -8.27 -7.89
C GLN A 126 -23.78 -7.01 -7.28
N LEU A 127 -22.96 -6.04 -6.89
CA LEU A 127 -23.39 -4.79 -6.28
C LEU A 127 -23.89 -3.80 -7.35
N GLN A 128 -25.18 -3.45 -7.28
CA GLN A 128 -25.68 -2.21 -7.87
C GLN A 128 -25.05 -1.01 -7.15
N VAL A 129 -24.72 0.03 -7.91
CA VAL A 129 -24.22 1.31 -7.37
C VAL A 129 -25.26 1.88 -6.41
N PRO A 130 -24.95 2.12 -5.12
CA PRO A 130 -25.94 2.62 -4.17
C PRO A 130 -26.41 4.02 -4.58
N LYS A 131 -27.73 4.26 -4.64
CA LYS A 131 -28.34 5.57 -4.96
C LYS A 131 -27.82 6.72 -4.08
N ASN A 132 -27.30 6.40 -2.90
CA ASN A 132 -26.76 7.36 -1.94
C ASN A 132 -25.35 7.87 -2.30
N LEU A 133 -24.57 7.17 -3.13
CA LEU A 133 -23.20 7.58 -3.47
C LEU A 133 -23.15 8.97 -4.16
N ALA A 134 -24.04 9.19 -5.13
CA ALA A 134 -24.12 10.45 -5.85
C ALA A 134 -24.44 11.63 -4.92
N TYR A 135 -25.35 11.43 -3.95
CA TYR A 135 -25.67 12.45 -2.95
C TYR A 135 -24.43 12.87 -2.16
N TYR A 136 -23.67 11.93 -1.60
CA TYR A 136 -22.51 12.27 -0.78
C TYR A 136 -21.34 12.83 -1.61
N ILE A 137 -21.16 12.41 -2.86
CA ILE A 137 -20.24 13.06 -3.80
C ILE A 137 -20.65 14.53 -3.97
N SER A 138 -21.90 14.81 -4.32
CA SER A 138 -22.38 16.19 -4.49
C SER A 138 -22.20 17.03 -3.23
N ARG A 139 -22.56 16.51 -2.06
CA ARG A 139 -22.41 17.22 -0.77
C ARG A 139 -20.96 17.55 -0.43
N VAL A 140 -20.04 16.60 -0.66
CA VAL A 140 -18.60 16.86 -0.45
C VAL A 140 -18.10 17.92 -1.43
N TYR A 141 -18.51 17.85 -2.69
CA TYR A 141 -18.13 18.84 -3.70
C TYR A 141 -18.65 20.25 -3.38
N GLU A 142 -19.91 20.38 -2.95
CA GLU A 142 -20.51 21.65 -2.50
C GLU A 142 -19.73 22.27 -1.33
N GLU A 143 -19.37 21.46 -0.33
CA GLU A 143 -18.61 21.92 0.82
C GLU A 143 -17.18 22.33 0.43
N ALA A 144 -16.53 21.58 -0.47
CA ALA A 144 -15.22 21.96 -1.00
C ALA A 144 -15.27 23.29 -1.77
N GLN A 145 -16.30 23.50 -2.58
CA GLN A 145 -16.53 24.76 -3.29
C GLN A 145 -16.74 25.95 -2.33
N GLU A 146 -17.54 25.76 -1.28
CA GLU A 146 -17.78 26.79 -0.28
C GLU A 146 -16.50 27.15 0.50
N LEU A 147 -15.70 26.15 0.87
CA LEU A 147 -14.38 26.38 1.47
C LEU A 147 -13.45 27.17 0.53
N LEU A 148 -13.43 26.83 -0.76
CA LEU A 148 -12.62 27.53 -1.75
C LEU A 148 -13.02 29.00 -1.90
N LYS A 149 -14.33 29.30 -1.92
CA LYS A 149 -14.85 30.68 -1.96
C LYS A 149 -14.40 31.50 -0.75
N ARG A 150 -14.22 30.86 0.40
CA ARG A 150 -13.71 31.47 1.65
C ARG A 150 -12.18 31.55 1.73
N GLY A 151 -11.47 31.04 0.72
CA GLY A 151 -10.01 30.97 0.71
C GLY A 151 -9.41 29.79 1.50
N ASP A 152 -10.24 28.88 2.02
CA ASP A 152 -9.85 27.72 2.84
C ASP A 152 -9.35 26.54 1.99
N ARG A 153 -8.39 26.80 1.08
CA ARG A 153 -7.88 25.80 0.10
C ARG A 153 -7.34 24.54 0.76
N THR A 154 -6.67 24.67 1.89
CA THR A 154 -6.10 23.53 2.62
C THR A 154 -7.16 22.61 3.17
N VAL A 155 -8.23 23.18 3.72
CA VAL A 155 -9.34 22.41 4.29
C VAL A 155 -10.12 21.73 3.16
N ALA A 156 -10.33 22.43 2.05
CA ALA A 156 -10.97 21.87 0.86
C ALA A 156 -10.18 20.67 0.31
N LEU A 157 -8.85 20.79 0.19
CA LEU A 157 -8.01 19.69 -0.27
C LEU A 157 -8.05 18.50 0.70
N ASP A 158 -7.91 18.73 2.01
CA ASP A 158 -7.95 17.65 3.01
C ASP A 158 -9.29 16.90 3.00
N LEU A 159 -10.41 17.64 2.87
CA LEU A 159 -11.74 17.06 2.73
C LEU A 159 -11.84 16.13 1.51
N LEU A 160 -11.34 16.58 0.34
CA LEU A 160 -11.36 15.77 -0.89
C LEU A 160 -10.45 14.56 -0.78
N VAL A 161 -9.25 14.71 -0.21
CA VAL A 161 -8.30 13.62 0.00
C VAL A 161 -8.88 12.51 0.88
N HIS A 162 -9.62 12.85 1.94
CA HIS A 162 -10.16 11.84 2.85
C HIS A 162 -11.57 11.34 2.51
N THR A 163 -12.11 11.75 1.37
CA THR A 163 -13.41 11.30 0.85
C THR A 163 -13.27 10.64 -0.52
N TYR A 164 -12.60 11.29 -1.48
CA TYR A 164 -12.49 10.81 -2.86
C TYR A 164 -11.28 9.92 -3.09
N LEU A 165 -10.28 9.98 -2.20
CA LEU A 165 -9.23 8.99 -2.12
C LEU A 165 -9.46 8.10 -0.88
N PRO A 166 -8.99 6.83 -0.88
CA PRO A 166 -9.23 5.88 0.20
C PRO A 166 -8.33 6.13 1.42
N LEU A 167 -7.88 7.37 1.66
CA LEU A 167 -6.96 7.73 2.73
C LEU A 167 -7.67 7.77 4.08
N ARG A 168 -7.15 7.05 5.07
CA ARG A 168 -7.58 7.16 6.48
C ARG A 168 -7.25 8.54 7.05
N GLU A 169 -7.92 8.90 8.13
CA GLU A 169 -7.68 10.13 8.91
C GLU A 169 -6.19 10.48 9.07
N ASN A 170 -5.34 9.52 9.42
CA ASN A 170 -3.92 9.75 9.67
C ASN A 170 -2.99 9.44 8.47
N GLU A 171 -3.54 9.36 7.26
CA GLU A 171 -2.80 9.10 6.02
C GLU A 171 -2.59 10.41 5.25
N VAL A 172 -1.50 10.50 4.49
CA VAL A 172 -1.09 11.75 3.83
C VAL A 172 -0.93 11.54 2.34
N LEU A 173 -1.58 12.37 1.55
CA LEU A 173 -1.31 12.50 0.12
C LEU A 173 -0.02 13.30 -0.04
N TRP A 174 0.99 12.69 -0.65
CA TRP A 174 2.28 13.32 -0.85
C TRP A 174 2.39 14.00 -2.20
N ILE A 175 2.05 13.30 -3.27
CA ILE A 175 2.18 13.77 -4.64
C ILE A 175 0.88 13.56 -5.39
N TRP A 176 0.51 14.57 -6.19
CA TRP A 176 -0.34 14.41 -7.36
C TRP A 176 0.51 14.72 -8.61
N ARG A 177 0.55 13.79 -9.56
CA ARG A 177 1.34 13.87 -10.81
C ARG A 177 0.55 13.24 -11.95
N GLY A 178 0.26 13.99 -13.00
CA GLY A 178 -0.66 13.57 -14.05
C GLY A 178 -1.96 13.07 -13.44
N ASN A 179 -2.33 11.84 -13.79
CA ASN A 179 -3.51 11.19 -13.23
C ASN A 179 -3.25 10.37 -11.97
N GLU A 180 -2.07 10.50 -11.34
CA GLU A 180 -1.64 9.64 -10.25
C GLU A 180 -1.52 10.34 -8.90
N PHE A 181 -1.94 9.62 -7.86
CA PHE A 181 -1.97 10.08 -6.48
C PHE A 181 -1.14 9.15 -5.59
N ILE A 182 -0.01 9.66 -5.09
CA ILE A 182 0.93 8.89 -4.26
C ILE A 182 0.77 9.30 -2.80
N TYR A 183 0.41 8.34 -1.94
CA TYR A 183 0.09 8.60 -0.54
C TYR A 183 0.72 7.60 0.43
N TRP A 184 0.91 8.01 1.68
CA TRP A 184 1.41 7.17 2.76
C TRP A 184 0.26 6.42 3.46
N ASP A 185 0.25 5.08 3.37
CA ASP A 185 -0.65 4.24 4.14
C ASP A 185 0.00 3.91 5.50
N ASN A 186 -0.48 4.59 6.55
CA ASN A 186 0.05 4.45 7.90
C ASN A 186 -0.17 3.06 8.49
N LYS A 187 -1.25 2.35 8.09
CA LYS A 187 -1.56 1.01 8.57
C LYS A 187 -0.59 -0.02 8.01
N THR A 188 -0.25 0.08 6.73
CA THR A 188 0.74 -0.83 6.11
C THR A 188 2.18 -0.34 6.24
N ARG A 189 2.37 0.93 6.60
CA ARG A 189 3.66 1.65 6.62
C ARG A 189 4.36 1.56 5.26
N THR A 190 3.62 1.86 4.21
CA THR A 190 4.12 1.80 2.83
C THR A 190 3.40 2.85 2.01
N PHE A 191 4.06 3.38 0.98
CA PHE A 191 3.36 4.24 0.04
C PHE A 191 2.49 3.43 -0.93
N ARG A 192 1.47 4.11 -1.43
CA ARG A 192 0.48 3.58 -2.36
C ARG A 192 0.33 4.57 -3.51
N CYS A 193 -0.01 4.07 -4.69
CA CYS A 193 -0.32 4.90 -5.85
C CYS A 193 -1.72 4.54 -6.36
N LEU A 194 -2.50 5.56 -6.64
CA LEU A 194 -3.79 5.46 -7.31
C LEU A 194 -3.75 6.20 -8.63
N TYR A 195 -4.68 5.88 -9.51
CA TYR A 195 -4.91 6.57 -10.76
C TYR A 195 -6.37 7.01 -10.84
N SER A 196 -6.61 8.27 -11.20
CA SER A 196 -7.92 8.77 -11.61
C SER A 196 -7.75 10.03 -12.48
N GLU A 197 -8.26 9.96 -13.69
CA GLU A 197 -8.24 11.10 -14.61
C GLU A 197 -9.31 12.14 -14.22
N GLU A 198 -10.47 11.66 -13.80
CA GLU A 198 -11.61 12.44 -13.36
C GLU A 198 -11.28 13.26 -12.12
N LEU A 199 -10.57 12.66 -11.15
CA LEU A 199 -10.14 13.38 -9.95
C LEU A 199 -9.08 14.44 -10.28
N SER A 200 -8.21 14.17 -11.25
CA SER A 200 -7.17 15.13 -11.68
C SER A 200 -7.81 16.34 -12.35
N LYS A 201 -8.72 16.11 -13.32
CA LYS A 201 -9.54 17.18 -13.93
C LYS A 201 -10.36 17.95 -12.91
N LEU A 202 -10.89 17.29 -11.89
CA LEU A 202 -11.60 17.95 -10.80
C LEU A 202 -10.66 18.90 -10.05
N LEU A 203 -9.49 18.43 -9.61
CA LEU A 203 -8.54 19.26 -8.87
C LEU A 203 -8.06 20.46 -9.68
N GLU A 204 -7.79 20.28 -10.98
CA GLU A 204 -7.49 21.37 -11.91
C GLU A 204 -8.62 22.39 -11.98
N LYS A 205 -9.88 21.93 -12.12
CA LYS A 205 -11.07 22.80 -12.13
C LYS A 205 -11.25 23.56 -10.82
N LEU A 206 -10.86 22.96 -9.70
CA LEU A 206 -10.83 23.61 -8.38
C LEU A 206 -9.62 24.54 -8.20
N GLY A 207 -8.78 24.66 -9.22
CA GLY A 207 -7.62 25.55 -9.29
C GLY A 207 -6.40 25.01 -8.55
N TYR A 208 -6.34 23.73 -8.18
CA TYR A 208 -5.13 23.11 -7.65
C TYR A 208 -4.18 22.77 -8.80
N THR A 209 -2.89 22.76 -8.50
CA THR A 209 -1.84 22.40 -9.46
C THR A 209 -1.14 21.12 -9.02
N GLU A 210 -0.67 20.33 -9.97
CA GLU A 210 0.13 19.14 -9.69
C GLU A 210 1.38 19.46 -8.85
N GLY A 211 1.84 18.47 -8.09
CA GLY A 211 3.06 18.57 -7.29
C GLY A 211 2.87 18.04 -5.86
N VAL A 212 3.55 18.68 -4.91
CA VAL A 212 3.52 18.27 -3.50
C VAL A 212 2.21 18.68 -2.85
N MET A 213 1.51 17.71 -2.30
CA MET A 213 0.16 17.85 -1.74
C MET A 213 0.14 17.83 -0.20
N THR A 214 1.28 17.57 0.45
CA THR A 214 1.37 17.31 1.90
C THR A 214 0.82 18.42 2.79
N TRP A 215 0.74 19.64 2.29
CA TRP A 215 0.20 20.79 3.01
C TRP A 215 -1.28 20.62 3.37
N HIS A 216 -2.03 19.73 2.70
CA HIS A 216 -3.42 19.43 3.04
C HIS A 216 -3.61 19.10 4.53
N ILE A 217 -2.63 18.46 5.17
CA ILE A 217 -2.69 18.06 6.59
C ILE A 217 -2.83 19.24 7.56
N LEU A 218 -2.52 20.46 7.13
CA LEU A 218 -2.66 21.67 7.95
C LEU A 218 -4.13 22.07 8.10
N GLY A 219 -5.02 21.61 7.21
CA GLY A 219 -6.47 21.83 7.26
C GLY A 219 -7.23 20.75 8.02
N HIS A 220 -6.52 19.72 8.51
CA HIS A 220 -7.11 18.47 8.96
C HIS A 220 -8.13 18.62 10.08
N GLU A 221 -7.86 19.47 11.08
CA GLU A 221 -8.79 19.64 12.20
C GLU A 221 -10.16 20.19 11.76
N ARG A 222 -10.17 21.12 10.79
CA ARG A 222 -11.40 21.70 10.26
C ARG A 222 -12.10 20.72 9.32
N ALA A 223 -11.36 20.05 8.44
CA ALA A 223 -11.90 19.03 7.54
C ALA A 223 -12.53 17.86 8.33
N ALA A 224 -11.90 17.44 9.44
CA ALA A 224 -12.45 16.44 10.34
C ALA A 224 -13.82 16.84 10.90
N LYS A 225 -14.00 18.10 11.31
CA LYS A 225 -15.31 18.60 11.80
C LYS A 225 -16.38 18.54 10.70
N ILE A 226 -16.02 18.85 9.46
CA ILE A 226 -16.92 18.76 8.30
C ILE A 226 -17.28 17.30 8.00
N ILE A 227 -16.29 16.40 7.99
CA ILE A 227 -16.52 14.96 7.78
C ILE A 227 -17.45 14.40 8.86
N LYS A 228 -17.21 14.72 10.14
CA LYS A 228 -18.10 14.31 11.24
C LYS A 228 -19.53 14.83 11.04
N ARG A 229 -19.69 16.08 10.59
CA ARG A 229 -21.00 16.67 10.30
C ARG A 229 -21.71 15.99 9.11
N LEU A 230 -20.99 15.73 8.03
CA LEU A 230 -21.56 15.16 6.80
C LEU A 230 -21.89 13.67 6.94
N PHE A 231 -21.04 12.90 7.63
CA PHE A 231 -21.16 11.45 7.69
C PHE A 231 -21.71 10.93 9.03
N GLY A 232 -21.64 11.71 10.12
CA GLY A 232 -22.54 11.67 11.29
C GLY A 232 -22.88 10.31 11.91
N LYS A 233 -21.93 9.37 11.95
CA LYS A 233 -22.07 7.98 12.46
C LYS A 233 -21.10 7.69 13.61
N GLY A 234 -20.57 8.71 14.30
CA GLY A 234 -19.72 8.59 15.47
C GLY A 234 -18.37 7.94 15.15
N CYS A 235 -18.08 6.77 15.72
CA CYS A 235 -16.82 6.07 15.44
C CYS A 235 -16.66 5.61 13.97
N LEU A 236 -17.72 5.74 13.16
CA LEU A 236 -17.74 5.34 11.77
C LEU A 236 -17.61 6.51 10.77
N ASP A 237 -17.46 7.76 11.23
CA ASP A 237 -17.40 8.95 10.35
C ASP A 237 -16.34 8.82 9.25
N TRP A 238 -15.09 8.50 9.62
CA TRP A 238 -13.98 8.30 8.68
C TRP A 238 -14.08 7.00 7.85
N PRO A 239 -14.54 5.87 8.41
CA PRO A 239 -14.93 4.72 7.59
C PRO A 239 -15.95 5.08 6.50
N TRP A 240 -16.97 5.88 6.82
CA TRP A 240 -18.04 6.30 5.90
C TRP A 240 -17.62 7.38 4.90
N SER A 241 -16.75 8.31 5.28
CA SER A 241 -16.23 9.29 4.33
C SER A 241 -15.49 8.61 3.18
N ARG A 242 -14.71 7.56 3.50
CA ARG A 242 -13.90 6.79 2.54
C ARG A 242 -14.72 5.81 1.70
N SER A 243 -15.96 5.52 2.06
CA SER A 243 -16.79 4.65 1.20
C SER A 243 -17.17 5.33 -0.12
N ILE A 244 -17.06 6.67 -0.23
CA ILE A 244 -17.10 7.35 -1.53
C ILE A 244 -15.97 6.84 -2.43
N ALA A 245 -14.71 6.90 -1.98
CA ALA A 245 -13.56 6.41 -2.75
C ALA A 245 -13.71 4.95 -3.15
N TYR A 246 -14.29 4.09 -2.30
CA TYR A 246 -14.59 2.71 -2.68
C TYR A 246 -15.65 2.65 -3.77
N GLY A 247 -16.71 3.47 -3.70
CA GLY A 247 -17.70 3.58 -4.77
C GLY A 247 -17.08 4.01 -6.10
N LEU A 248 -16.17 5.00 -6.07
CA LEU A 248 -15.40 5.42 -7.25
C LEU A 248 -14.52 4.29 -7.79
N MET A 249 -13.99 3.41 -6.93
CA MET A 249 -13.25 2.23 -7.36
C MET A 249 -14.13 1.20 -8.06
N LEU A 250 -15.33 0.94 -7.54
CA LEU A 250 -16.28 0.03 -8.19
C LEU A 250 -16.72 0.54 -9.57
N LEU A 251 -16.85 1.86 -9.71
CA LEU A 251 -17.17 2.53 -10.97
C LEU A 251 -16.00 2.59 -11.97
N GLY A 252 -14.80 2.18 -11.57
CA GLY A 252 -13.60 2.26 -12.42
C GLY A 252 -13.01 3.66 -12.58
N ILE A 253 -13.61 4.68 -11.94
CA ILE A 253 -13.14 6.08 -11.90
C ILE A 253 -11.82 6.19 -11.12
N LEU A 254 -11.70 5.39 -10.05
CA LEU A 254 -10.49 5.30 -9.24
C LEU A 254 -9.89 3.91 -9.35
N LYS A 255 -8.63 3.78 -9.76
CA LYS A 255 -7.96 2.48 -9.90
C LYS A 255 -6.57 2.48 -9.30
N GLY A 256 -5.95 1.31 -9.25
CA GLY A 256 -4.54 1.18 -8.88
C GLY A 256 -3.64 1.92 -9.87
N GLY A 257 -2.68 2.70 -9.35
CA GLY A 257 -1.71 3.44 -10.17
C GLY A 257 -0.47 2.62 -10.52
N ASN A 258 0.61 3.30 -10.90
CA ASN A 258 1.89 2.65 -11.14
C ASN A 258 2.62 2.27 -9.83
N ASN A 259 3.68 1.49 -9.97
CA ASN A 259 4.62 1.26 -8.88
C ASN A 259 5.84 2.17 -9.04
N TYR A 260 6.40 2.60 -7.91
CA TYR A 260 7.56 3.48 -7.89
C TYR A 260 8.54 3.10 -6.77
N ARG A 261 9.81 3.44 -7.00
CA ARG A 261 10.77 3.66 -5.90
C ARG A 261 10.65 5.11 -5.48
N ILE A 262 10.67 5.32 -4.18
CA ILE A 262 10.47 6.64 -3.62
C ILE A 262 11.45 6.90 -2.49
N GLU A 263 11.80 8.16 -2.34
CA GLU A 263 12.59 8.67 -1.24
C GLU A 263 11.99 10.00 -0.81
N VAL A 264 11.75 10.15 0.48
CA VAL A 264 11.28 11.40 1.07
C VAL A 264 12.24 11.82 2.16
N LEU A 265 12.64 13.08 2.15
CA LEU A 265 13.50 13.63 3.18
C LEU A 265 13.08 15.05 3.56
N TYR A 266 13.42 15.43 4.79
CA TYR A 266 13.29 16.77 5.31
C TYR A 266 14.68 17.31 5.65
N ARG A 267 15.07 18.41 5.00
CA ARG A 267 16.36 19.07 5.21
C ARG A 267 16.21 20.55 4.93
N GLU A 268 16.86 21.41 5.73
CA GLU A 268 16.92 22.86 5.49
C GLU A 268 15.53 23.50 5.30
N ASN A 269 14.55 23.10 6.11
CA ASN A 269 13.14 23.54 5.99
C ASN A 269 12.47 23.23 4.64
N HIS A 270 12.94 22.20 3.93
CA HIS A 270 12.32 21.71 2.71
C HIS A 270 11.95 20.24 2.84
N LEU A 271 10.80 19.89 2.31
CA LEU A 271 10.42 18.50 2.03
C LEU A 271 10.82 18.19 0.59
N TYR A 272 11.55 17.10 0.42
CA TYR A 272 11.88 16.54 -0.86
C TYR A 272 11.12 15.24 -1.06
N PHE A 273 10.65 15.02 -2.27
CA PHE A 273 10.06 13.77 -2.72
C PHE A 273 10.71 13.38 -4.04
N ILE A 274 11.51 12.32 -4.02
CA ILE A 274 12.23 11.80 -5.18
C ILE A 274 11.49 10.57 -5.68
N LEU A 275 11.07 10.62 -6.95
CA LEU A 275 10.32 9.57 -7.63
C LEU A 275 11.22 8.86 -8.64
N ARG A 276 11.31 7.54 -8.56
CA ARG A 276 12.14 6.72 -9.44
C ARG A 276 11.35 5.57 -10.05
N ASN A 277 11.76 5.17 -11.25
CA ASN A 277 11.23 3.99 -11.91
C ASN A 277 11.41 2.76 -11.02
N TYR A 278 10.34 1.97 -10.90
CA TYR A 278 10.29 0.84 -10.00
C TYR A 278 11.34 -0.25 -10.31
N TYR A 279 11.57 -0.55 -11.58
CA TYR A 279 12.46 -1.64 -11.99
C TYR A 279 13.88 -1.14 -12.26
N THR A 280 14.02 -0.02 -12.96
CA THR A 280 15.35 0.48 -13.36
C THR A 280 16.01 1.37 -12.31
N GLY A 281 15.23 1.98 -11.41
CA GLY A 281 15.74 2.97 -10.45
C GLY A 281 16.06 4.35 -11.05
N TYR A 282 15.82 4.55 -12.36
CA TYR A 282 16.03 5.84 -13.00
C TYR A 282 15.17 6.93 -12.38
N LEU A 283 15.74 8.12 -12.23
CA LEU A 283 15.02 9.30 -11.75
C LEU A 283 13.90 9.62 -12.73
N ILE A 284 12.67 9.71 -12.22
CA ILE A 284 11.52 10.18 -12.97
C ILE A 284 11.35 11.67 -12.71
N ASN A 285 11.29 12.05 -11.44
CA ASN A 285 11.18 13.44 -11.06
C ASN A 285 11.61 13.67 -9.60
N GLU A 286 11.93 14.91 -9.27
CA GLU A 286 12.18 15.38 -7.92
C GLU A 286 11.25 16.56 -7.62
N TYR A 287 10.56 16.49 -6.49
CA TYR A 287 9.65 17.54 -6.04
C TYR A 287 10.14 18.11 -4.73
N THR A 288 10.07 19.43 -4.61
CA THR A 288 10.53 20.15 -3.43
C THR A 288 9.50 21.19 -3.01
N ILE A 289 9.25 21.30 -1.71
CA ILE A 289 8.41 22.35 -1.15
C ILE A 289 9.02 22.86 0.16
N LYS A 290 8.94 24.17 0.39
CA LYS A 290 9.30 24.76 1.67
C LYS A 290 8.30 24.32 2.75
N TRP A 291 8.81 23.90 3.90
CA TRP A 291 8.02 23.41 5.02
C TRP A 291 8.49 24.03 6.33
N ASN A 292 7.77 25.08 6.74
CA ASN A 292 8.06 25.84 7.97
C ASN A 292 7.15 25.42 9.14
N HIS A 293 6.56 24.23 9.09
CA HIS A 293 5.66 23.74 10.14
C HIS A 293 6.37 22.71 11.01
N GLU A 294 6.12 22.78 12.31
CA GLU A 294 6.77 21.91 13.29
C GLU A 294 6.44 20.42 13.07
N LYS A 295 5.19 20.13 12.70
CA LYS A 295 4.71 18.77 12.44
C LYS A 295 5.09 18.35 11.02
N LEU A 296 5.96 17.33 10.91
CA LEU A 296 6.32 16.75 9.61
C LEU A 296 5.24 15.75 9.13
N PRO A 297 4.98 15.67 7.81
CA PRO A 297 4.11 14.65 7.25
C PRO A 297 4.73 13.24 7.41
N PRO A 298 3.98 12.25 7.92
CA PRO A 298 4.39 10.86 7.89
C PRO A 298 4.79 10.41 6.47
N PRO A 299 5.85 9.58 6.32
CA PRO A 299 6.55 8.83 7.36
C PRO A 299 7.65 9.59 8.11
N LEU A 300 7.85 10.88 7.81
CA LEU A 300 8.92 11.67 8.42
C LEU A 300 8.58 12.06 9.86
N THR A 301 9.58 12.06 10.73
CA THR A 301 9.55 12.62 12.08
C THR A 301 10.84 13.38 12.34
N LYS A 302 10.93 14.15 13.44
CA LYS A 302 12.16 14.88 13.78
C LYS A 302 13.36 13.92 13.97
N GLU A 303 13.10 12.72 14.50
CA GLU A 303 14.11 11.66 14.70
C GLU A 303 14.38 10.85 13.42
N LYS A 304 13.43 10.87 12.48
CA LYS A 304 13.52 10.16 11.20
C LYS A 304 13.20 11.12 10.05
N PRO A 305 14.13 12.02 9.70
CA PRO A 305 13.91 13.00 8.65
C PRO A 305 14.07 12.41 7.25
N HIS A 306 14.30 11.10 7.11
CA HIS A 306 14.49 10.43 5.83
C HIS A 306 13.79 9.07 5.80
N TYR A 307 13.09 8.79 4.70
CA TYR A 307 12.50 7.50 4.39
C TYR A 307 12.73 7.13 2.93
N LYS A 308 13.10 5.88 2.69
CA LYS A 308 13.21 5.27 1.37
C LYS A 308 12.35 4.00 1.30
N GLY A 309 11.66 3.78 0.20
CA GLY A 309 10.83 2.59 0.02
C GLY A 309 10.12 2.51 -1.32
N LEU A 310 9.01 1.76 -1.33
CA LEU A 310 8.19 1.54 -2.53
C LEU A 310 6.84 2.25 -2.40
N ALA A 311 6.36 2.82 -3.50
CA ALA A 311 4.95 3.14 -3.71
C ALA A 311 4.32 2.03 -4.56
N LEU A 312 3.28 1.41 -4.04
CA LEU A 312 2.64 0.27 -4.69
C LEU A 312 1.31 0.69 -5.32
N GLY A 313 1.17 0.42 -6.62
CA GLY A 313 -0.02 0.64 -7.44
C GLY A 313 -1.22 -0.24 -7.12
N VAL A 314 -1.20 -0.94 -5.98
CA VAL A 314 -2.30 -1.77 -5.51
C VAL A 314 -2.95 -1.05 -4.34
N PRO A 315 -4.25 -0.68 -4.43
CA PRO A 315 -4.94 -0.06 -3.32
C PRO A 315 -4.95 -0.97 -2.10
N HIS A 316 -5.02 -0.38 -0.91
CA HIS A 316 -5.00 -1.16 0.33
C HIS A 316 -6.31 -1.96 0.57
N THR A 317 -7.31 -1.80 -0.31
CA THR A 317 -8.62 -2.41 -0.21
C THR A 317 -8.51 -3.93 -0.15
N ASN A 318 -9.23 -4.52 0.80
CA ASN A 318 -9.43 -5.95 0.86
C ASN A 318 -10.82 -6.16 0.27
N PRO A 319 -10.98 -6.84 -0.88
CA PRO A 319 -12.30 -7.00 -1.52
C PRO A 319 -13.39 -7.49 -0.56
N LYS A 320 -13.01 -8.32 0.43
CA LYS A 320 -13.90 -8.85 1.47
C LYS A 320 -14.40 -7.82 2.50
N ASN A 321 -13.68 -6.71 2.66
CA ASN A 321 -14.11 -5.62 3.54
C ASN A 321 -15.00 -4.63 2.79
N ASP A 322 -14.83 -4.52 1.48
CA ASP A 322 -15.56 -3.56 0.64
C ASP A 322 -17.07 -3.89 0.66
N GLU A 323 -17.45 -5.17 0.64
CA GLU A 323 -18.85 -5.63 0.81
C GLU A 323 -19.55 -5.06 2.06
N ASN A 324 -18.85 -4.98 3.20
CA ASN A 324 -19.43 -4.45 4.45
C ASN A 324 -19.61 -2.93 4.44
N TYR A 325 -18.84 -2.21 3.63
CA TYR A 325 -19.05 -0.77 3.45
C TYR A 325 -20.26 -0.53 2.56
N PHE A 326 -20.42 -1.34 1.50
CA PHE A 326 -21.52 -1.20 0.55
C PHE A 326 -22.88 -1.68 1.08
N SER A 327 -22.90 -2.74 1.89
CA SER A 327 -24.12 -3.25 2.50
C SER A 327 -24.75 -2.33 3.55
N ARG A 328 -24.07 -1.23 3.91
CA ARG A 328 -24.52 -0.31 4.96
C ARG A 328 -25.14 0.97 4.42
N TRP A 329 -25.01 1.24 3.11
CA TRP A 329 -25.54 2.43 2.42
C TRP A 329 -27.06 2.45 2.32
#